data_AF-A0A7S1X423-F1
#
_entry.id   AF-A0A7S1X423-F1
#
_cell.length_a   1.000
_cell.length_b   1.000
_cell.length_c   1.000
_cell.angle_alpha   90.00
_cell.angle_beta   90.00
_cell.angle_gamma   90.00
#
_symmetry.space_group_name_H-M   'P 1'
#
loop_
_entity.id
_entity.type
_entity.pdbx_description
1 polymer ?
#
loop_
_entity_poly.entity_id
_entity_poly.type
_entity_poly.pdbx_seq_one_letter_code
_entity_poly.pdbx_strand_id
1 'polypeptide(L)'
;RSQMDGDSVAAFLQENVLDFIHDERIEDAAACAEYLSDAQLLSVAHRTRPSAGFHTDSGTFDVASSVAARGVMWSNAAPLSRWQPVRGPGLWAVERAAGFNHEQLAGMSARASFSHQIFAACSRQLAAEVLPYLR
;
A
#
# COMPACT_ATOMS: atom_id res chain seq x y z
N ARG A 1 10.64 -24.18 -0.64
CA ARG A 1 9.44 -23.59 0.01
C ARG A 1 9.40 -22.15 -0.45
N SER A 2 8.34 -21.73 -1.14
CA SER A 2 8.21 -20.32 -1.54
C SER A 2 8.10 -19.46 -0.28
N GLN A 3 9.06 -18.57 -0.05
CA GLN A 3 9.12 -17.66 1.11
C GLN A 3 8.34 -16.37 0.83
N MET A 4 7.12 -16.45 0.27
CA MET A 4 6.27 -15.27 0.21
C MET A 4 5.64 -15.04 1.58
N ASP A 5 5.99 -13.92 2.20
CA ASP A 5 5.31 -13.42 3.38
C ASP A 5 3.90 -12.91 3.01
N GLY A 6 3.03 -12.81 4.02
CA GLY A 6 1.64 -12.41 3.79
C GLY A 6 1.49 -11.00 3.23
N ASP A 7 2.41 -10.10 3.61
CA ASP A 7 2.50 -8.75 3.06
C ASP A 7 2.79 -8.76 1.54
N SER A 8 3.69 -9.63 1.06
CA SER A 8 3.93 -9.78 -0.38
C SER A 8 2.71 -10.32 -1.12
N VAL A 9 1.92 -11.21 -0.50
CA VAL A 9 0.66 -11.72 -1.09
C VAL A 9 -0.35 -10.59 -1.24
N ALA A 10 -0.57 -9.81 -0.19
CA ALA A 10 -1.52 -8.70 -0.22
C ALA A 10 -1.10 -7.61 -1.23
N ALA A 11 0.18 -7.23 -1.24
CA ALA A 11 0.71 -6.27 -2.19
C ALA A 11 0.61 -6.76 -3.64
N PHE A 12 0.87 -8.06 -3.88
CA PHE A 12 0.70 -8.67 -5.19
C PHE A 12 -0.76 -8.61 -5.67
N LEU A 13 -1.71 -8.96 -4.81
CA LEU A 13 -3.13 -8.91 -5.16
C LEU A 13 -3.57 -7.47 -5.44
N GLN A 14 -3.17 -6.50 -4.62
CA GLN A 14 -3.44 -5.07 -4.86
C GLN A 14 -2.96 -4.60 -6.25
N GLU A 15 -1.77 -5.00 -6.69
CA GLU A 15 -1.24 -4.61 -8.00
C GLU A 15 -2.00 -5.24 -9.17
N ASN A 16 -2.45 -6.49 -9.02
CA ASN A 16 -2.94 -7.30 -10.14
C ASN A 16 -4.46 -7.50 -10.16
N VAL A 17 -5.19 -7.13 -9.10
CA VAL A 17 -6.62 -7.46 -8.97
C VAL A 17 -7.46 -6.92 -10.13
N LEU A 18 -7.13 -5.73 -10.63
CA LEU A 18 -7.84 -5.11 -11.75
C LEU A 18 -7.67 -5.89 -13.06
N ASP A 19 -6.54 -6.58 -13.24
CA ASP A 19 -6.33 -7.42 -14.42
C ASP A 19 -7.11 -8.75 -14.36
N PHE A 20 -7.58 -9.14 -13.17
CA PHE A 20 -8.34 -10.37 -12.94
C PHE A 20 -9.87 -10.17 -13.07
N ILE A 21 -10.34 -8.94 -13.04
CA ILE A 21 -11.76 -8.58 -13.05
C ILE A 21 -12.21 -8.27 -14.48
N HIS A 22 -13.42 -8.70 -14.82
CA HIS A 22 -14.04 -8.40 -16.11
C HIS A 22 -14.42 -6.91 -16.21
N ASP A 23 -14.18 -6.26 -17.35
CA ASP A 23 -14.40 -4.82 -17.53
C ASP A 23 -15.85 -4.37 -17.25
N GLU A 24 -16.82 -5.26 -17.48
CA GLU A 24 -18.25 -5.04 -17.22
C GLU A 24 -18.67 -5.24 -15.74
N ARG A 25 -17.75 -5.63 -14.85
CA ARG A 25 -18.03 -6.00 -13.46
C ARG A 25 -17.32 -5.07 -12.47
N ILE A 26 -17.61 -3.79 -12.58
CA ILE A 26 -17.02 -2.74 -11.72
C ILE A 26 -17.39 -2.97 -10.24
N GLU A 27 -18.56 -3.56 -9.97
CA GLU A 27 -19.03 -3.87 -8.63
C GLU A 27 -18.11 -4.90 -7.93
N ASP A 28 -17.63 -5.90 -8.68
CA ASP A 28 -16.68 -6.89 -8.18
C ASP A 28 -15.34 -6.22 -7.83
N ALA A 29 -14.92 -5.20 -8.61
CA ALA A 29 -13.73 -4.42 -8.34
C ALA A 29 -13.83 -3.61 -7.03
N ALA A 30 -14.99 -2.98 -6.80
CA ALA A 30 -15.25 -2.26 -5.56
C ALA A 30 -15.21 -3.20 -4.34
N ALA A 31 -15.85 -4.37 -4.43
CA ALA A 31 -15.83 -5.36 -3.36
C ALA A 31 -14.43 -5.95 -3.12
N CYS A 32 -13.66 -6.22 -4.18
CA CYS A 32 -12.24 -6.58 -4.07
C CYS A 32 -11.44 -5.52 -3.31
N ALA A 33 -11.63 -4.24 -3.68
CA ALA A 33 -10.91 -3.12 -3.07
C ALA A 33 -11.24 -2.97 -1.57
N GLU A 34 -12.48 -3.22 -1.16
CA GLU A 34 -12.89 -3.22 0.25
C GLU A 34 -12.11 -4.26 1.06
N TYR A 35 -12.11 -5.53 0.62
CA TYR A 35 -11.36 -6.59 1.31
C TYR A 35 -9.85 -6.36 1.32
N LEU A 36 -9.29 -5.83 0.23
CA LEU A 36 -7.86 -5.52 0.18
C LEU A 36 -7.50 -4.30 1.06
N SER A 37 -8.43 -3.37 1.28
CA SER A 37 -8.26 -2.27 2.22
C SER A 37 -8.30 -2.77 3.67
N ASP A 38 -9.24 -3.66 3.99
CA ASP A 38 -9.33 -4.31 5.30
C ASP A 38 -8.06 -5.11 5.60
N ALA A 39 -7.55 -5.85 4.61
CA ALA A 39 -6.28 -6.57 4.74
C ALA A 39 -5.12 -5.61 5.06
N GLN A 40 -5.05 -4.45 4.40
CA GLN A 40 -4.02 -3.45 4.67
C GLN A 40 -4.13 -2.90 6.11
N LEU A 41 -5.34 -2.62 6.59
CA LEU A 41 -5.57 -2.18 7.98
C LEU A 41 -5.10 -3.24 8.98
N LEU A 42 -5.38 -4.51 8.72
CA LEU A 42 -4.94 -5.63 9.55
C LEU A 42 -3.41 -5.76 9.57
N SER A 43 -2.75 -5.59 8.42
CA SER A 43 -1.28 -5.62 8.34
C SER A 43 -0.67 -4.46 9.15
N VAL A 44 -1.18 -3.24 9.02
CA VAL A 44 -0.73 -2.08 9.82
C VAL A 44 -0.97 -2.31 11.31
N ALA A 45 -2.14 -2.82 11.69
CA ALA A 45 -2.47 -3.13 13.09
C ALA A 45 -1.51 -4.19 13.66
N HIS A 46 -1.10 -5.18 12.86
CA HIS A 46 -0.12 -6.18 13.26
C HIS A 46 1.27 -5.55 13.49
N ARG A 47 1.75 -4.73 12.55
CA ARG A 47 3.08 -4.06 12.65
C ARG A 47 3.18 -3.06 13.81
N THR A 48 2.08 -2.40 14.14
CA THR A 48 2.03 -1.36 15.19
C THR A 48 1.77 -1.93 16.59
N ARG A 49 1.41 -3.21 16.72
CA ARG A 49 1.15 -3.83 18.01
C ARG A 49 2.47 -4.03 18.76
N PRO A 50 2.62 -3.49 19.99
CA PRO A 50 3.81 -3.73 20.79
C PRO A 50 3.94 -5.24 21.02
N SER A 51 5.13 -5.78 20.72
CA SER A 51 5.50 -7.19 20.92
C SER A 51 5.42 -7.56 22.41
N ALA A 52 4.22 -7.79 22.90
CA ALA A 52 3.95 -8.24 24.26
C ALA A 52 4.28 -9.73 24.36
N GLY A 53 5.57 -10.08 24.38
CA GLY A 53 6.12 -11.38 24.81
C GLY A 53 5.58 -12.65 24.15
N PHE A 54 4.68 -12.55 23.18
CA PHE A 54 4.05 -13.69 22.56
C PHE A 54 4.95 -14.11 21.40
N HIS A 55 5.72 -15.17 21.63
CA HIS A 55 6.31 -15.96 20.57
C HIS A 55 5.18 -16.46 19.66
N THR A 56 4.80 -15.66 18.66
CA THR A 56 4.05 -16.19 17.53
C THR A 56 5.04 -17.03 16.75
N ASP A 57 4.96 -18.34 16.95
CA ASP A 57 5.60 -19.33 16.10
C ASP A 57 5.49 -18.94 14.62
N SER A 58 6.51 -19.31 13.86
CA SER A 58 6.73 -19.02 12.44
C SER A 58 5.69 -19.61 11.47
N GLY A 59 4.43 -19.72 11.90
CA GLY A 59 3.30 -20.25 11.15
C GLY A 59 1.96 -19.57 11.46
N THR A 60 1.95 -18.40 12.13
CA THR A 60 0.72 -17.57 12.16
C THR A 60 0.51 -17.00 10.76
N PHE A 61 -0.29 -17.71 9.97
CA PHE A 61 -0.80 -17.25 8.69
C PHE A 61 -1.29 -15.82 8.85
N ASP A 62 -0.65 -14.90 8.13
CA ASP A 62 -0.95 -13.48 8.19
C ASP A 62 -2.44 -13.29 7.85
N VAL A 63 -3.22 -12.89 8.86
CA VAL A 63 -4.67 -12.71 8.75
C VAL A 63 -4.98 -11.73 7.61
N ALA A 64 -4.14 -10.73 7.40
CA ALA A 64 -4.25 -9.80 6.28
C ALA A 64 -4.20 -10.52 4.94
N SER A 65 -3.17 -11.35 4.71
CA SER A 65 -3.06 -12.16 3.48
C SER A 65 -4.26 -13.09 3.27
N SER A 66 -4.82 -13.65 4.34
CA SER A 66 -5.97 -14.53 4.28
C SER A 66 -7.25 -13.79 3.90
N VAL A 67 -7.45 -12.59 4.47
CA VAL A 67 -8.57 -11.70 4.13
C VAL A 67 -8.44 -11.21 2.70
N ALA A 68 -7.25 -10.79 2.26
CA ALA A 68 -6.98 -10.38 0.89
C ALA A 68 -7.29 -11.50 -0.11
N ALA A 69 -6.71 -12.69 0.08
CA ALA A 69 -6.87 -13.79 -0.86
C ALA A 69 -8.32 -14.28 -0.93
N ARG A 70 -8.97 -14.52 0.23
CA ARG A 70 -10.36 -14.99 0.25
C ARG A 70 -11.34 -13.91 -0.21
N GLY A 71 -11.09 -12.67 0.17
CA GLY A 71 -11.87 -11.52 -0.28
C GLY A 71 -11.90 -11.45 -1.80
N VAL A 72 -10.71 -11.40 -2.43
CA VAL A 72 -10.60 -11.36 -3.91
C VAL A 72 -11.25 -12.57 -4.58
N MET A 73 -11.05 -13.78 -4.07
CA MET A 73 -11.68 -14.98 -4.63
C MET A 73 -13.21 -14.96 -4.49
N TRP A 74 -13.73 -14.37 -3.41
CA TRP A 74 -15.16 -14.29 -3.15
C TRP A 74 -15.83 -13.19 -3.99
N SER A 75 -15.21 -12.01 -4.07
CA SER A 75 -15.76 -10.87 -4.81
C SER A 75 -15.61 -11.00 -6.31
N ASN A 76 -14.57 -11.68 -6.81
CA ASN A 76 -14.40 -11.93 -8.24
C ASN A 76 -15.13 -13.23 -8.66
N ALA A 77 -16.45 -13.17 -8.71
CA ALA A 77 -17.30 -14.35 -8.97
C ALA A 77 -17.21 -14.86 -10.42
N ALA A 78 -16.81 -14.01 -11.36
CA ALA A 78 -16.65 -14.35 -12.79
C ALA A 78 -15.28 -13.89 -13.30
N PRO A 79 -14.20 -14.57 -12.87
CA PRO A 79 -12.84 -14.15 -13.20
C PRO A 79 -12.57 -14.26 -14.70
N LEU A 80 -11.71 -13.38 -15.20
CA LEU A 80 -11.26 -13.43 -16.59
C LEU A 80 -10.45 -14.71 -16.85
N SER A 81 -10.92 -15.54 -17.78
CA SER A 81 -10.28 -16.79 -18.21
C SER A 81 -9.31 -16.60 -19.37
N ARG A 82 -8.44 -15.58 -19.30
CA ARG A 82 -7.38 -15.34 -20.28
C ARG A 82 -6.02 -15.21 -19.61
N TRP A 83 -4.95 -15.46 -20.35
CA TRP A 83 -3.60 -15.18 -19.87
C TRP A 83 -3.45 -13.67 -19.63
N GLN A 84 -3.19 -13.27 -18.39
CA GLN A 84 -2.96 -11.88 -18.03
C GLN A 84 -1.48 -11.69 -17.67
N PRO A 85 -0.86 -10.55 -18.06
CA PRO A 85 0.48 -10.23 -17.63
C PRO A 85 0.47 -9.99 -16.11
N VAL A 86 1.16 -10.86 -15.38
CA VAL A 86 1.30 -10.73 -13.93
C VAL A 86 2.44 -9.78 -13.60
N ARG A 87 2.16 -8.75 -12.81
CA ARG A 87 3.10 -7.73 -12.36
C ARG A 87 3.60 -8.01 -10.95
N GLY A 88 4.88 -7.71 -10.72
CA GLY A 88 5.42 -7.64 -9.35
C GLY A 88 4.87 -6.40 -8.63
N PRO A 89 4.68 -6.47 -7.30
CA PRO A 89 4.15 -5.34 -6.53
C PRO A 89 5.08 -4.12 -6.62
N GLY A 90 4.56 -2.99 -7.14
CA GLY A 90 5.29 -1.73 -7.23
C GLY A 90 5.37 -0.95 -5.92
N LEU A 91 4.60 -1.37 -4.90
CA LEU A 91 4.41 -0.65 -3.64
C LEU A 91 5.74 -0.23 -2.98
N TRP A 92 6.69 -1.14 -2.81
CA TRP A 92 7.94 -0.84 -2.11
C TRP A 92 8.82 0.18 -2.84
N ALA A 93 8.78 0.20 -4.18
CA ALA A 93 9.49 1.20 -4.96
C ALA A 93 8.88 2.58 -4.75
N VAL A 94 7.54 2.66 -4.75
CA VAL A 94 6.79 3.89 -4.50
C VAL A 94 7.01 4.38 -3.07
N GLU A 95 6.94 3.50 -2.07
CA GLU A 95 7.18 3.85 -0.66
C GLU A 95 8.59 4.39 -0.44
N ARG A 96 9.61 3.75 -1.05
CA ARG A 96 10.99 4.23 -0.96
C ARG A 96 11.15 5.61 -1.59
N ALA A 97 10.58 5.83 -2.77
CA ALA A 97 10.61 7.12 -3.44
C ALA A 97 9.87 8.19 -2.63
N ALA A 98 8.71 7.85 -2.06
CA ALA A 98 7.93 8.74 -1.20
C ALA A 98 8.70 9.11 0.07
N GLY A 99 9.39 8.16 0.71
CA GLY A 99 10.25 8.41 1.87
C GLY A 99 11.40 9.36 1.54
N PHE A 100 12.10 9.12 0.44
CA PHE A 100 13.17 10.00 -0.03
C PHE A 100 12.67 11.42 -0.33
N ASN A 101 11.53 11.54 -1.01
CA ASN A 101 10.90 12.84 -1.27
C ASN A 101 10.55 13.55 0.04
N HIS A 102 9.99 12.82 1.01
CA HIS A 102 9.64 13.38 2.31
C HIS A 102 10.86 13.94 3.05
N GLU A 103 11.98 13.21 3.06
CA GLU A 103 13.24 13.66 3.67
C GLU A 103 13.79 14.93 3.01
N GLN A 104 13.77 15.00 1.67
CA GLN A 104 14.20 16.21 0.97
C GLN A 104 13.36 17.42 1.34
N LEU A 105 12.03 17.25 1.35
CA LEU A 105 11.11 18.33 1.68
C LEU A 105 11.24 18.78 3.13
N ALA A 106 11.41 17.83 4.06
CA ALA A 106 11.71 18.15 5.45
C ALA A 106 13.02 18.96 5.58
N GLY A 107 14.06 18.58 4.83
CA GLY A 107 15.31 19.33 4.77
C GLY A 107 15.15 20.74 4.19
N MET A 108 14.33 20.91 3.15
CA MET A 108 13.99 22.22 2.57
C MET A 108 13.23 23.09 3.58
N SER A 109 12.20 22.56 4.24
CA SER A 109 11.44 23.27 5.28
C SER A 109 12.33 23.71 6.44
N ALA A 110 13.24 22.85 6.91
CA ALA A 110 14.17 23.17 7.99
C ALA A 110 15.12 24.32 7.62
N ARG A 111 15.60 24.36 6.38
CA ARG A 111 16.45 25.45 5.86
C ARG A 111 15.66 26.74 5.63
N ALA A 112 14.45 26.63 5.10
CA ALA A 112 13.58 27.77 4.85
C ALA A 112 13.16 28.46 6.16
N SER A 113 12.89 27.68 7.22
CA SER A 113 12.55 28.18 8.56
C SER A 113 13.67 29.00 9.23
N PHE A 114 14.93 28.81 8.80
CA PHE A 114 16.08 29.59 9.25
C PHE A 114 16.21 30.94 8.54
N SER A 115 15.57 31.10 7.38
CA SER A 115 15.38 32.38 6.71
C SER A 115 14.03 32.95 7.13
N HIS A 116 13.86 34.27 7.16
CA HIS A 116 12.64 34.95 7.60
C HIS A 116 11.36 34.69 6.74
N GLN A 117 11.31 33.60 5.97
CA GLN A 117 10.17 33.18 5.17
C GLN A 117 9.31 32.17 5.95
N ILE A 118 8.03 32.50 6.07
CA ILE A 118 6.99 31.78 6.83
C ILE A 118 6.63 30.48 6.10
N PHE A 119 7.56 29.52 6.08
CA PHE A 119 7.25 28.15 5.66
C PHE A 119 7.55 27.19 6.81
N ALA A 120 6.87 27.41 7.94
CA ALA A 120 6.61 26.34 8.92
C ALA A 120 5.55 25.37 8.37
N ALA A 121 5.61 25.05 7.08
CA ALA A 121 4.65 24.22 6.40
C ALA A 121 5.06 22.75 6.55
N CYS A 122 4.07 21.89 6.80
CA CYS A 122 4.26 20.45 6.75
C CYS A 122 4.78 20.05 5.35
N SER A 123 5.64 19.05 5.27
CA SER A 123 6.27 18.62 3.99
C SER A 123 5.25 18.33 2.88
N ARG A 124 4.04 17.87 3.23
CA ARG A 124 2.93 17.71 2.28
C ARG A 124 2.42 19.03 1.71
N GLN A 125 2.28 20.06 2.54
CA GLN A 125 1.79 21.36 2.11
C GLN A 125 2.83 22.05 1.21
N LEU A 126 4.12 21.94 1.56
CA LEU A 126 5.20 22.40 0.69
C LEU A 126 5.18 21.67 -0.67
N ALA A 127 4.96 20.36 -0.67
CA ALA A 127 4.86 19.58 -1.90
C ALA A 127 3.67 19.97 -2.79
N ALA A 128 2.50 20.17 -2.19
CA ALA A 128 1.25 20.39 -2.92
C ALA A 128 1.05 21.86 -3.34
N GLU A 129 1.43 22.81 -2.49
CA GLU A 129 1.08 24.23 -2.67
C GLU A 129 2.26 25.07 -3.16
N VAL A 130 3.51 24.65 -2.93
CA VAL A 130 4.69 25.48 -3.24
C VAL A 130 5.48 24.95 -4.43
N LEU A 131 5.83 23.65 -4.44
CA LEU A 131 6.65 23.06 -5.52
C LEU A 131 6.11 23.28 -6.95
N PRO A 132 4.79 23.20 -7.24
CA PRO A 132 4.29 23.38 -8.60
C PRO A 132 4.61 24.76 -9.19
N TYR A 133 4.78 25.77 -8.35
CA TYR A 133 5.05 27.15 -8.75
C TYR A 133 6.54 27.51 -8.78
N LEU A 134 7.42 26.58 -8.37
CA LEU A 134 8.87 26.75 -8.39
C LEU A 134 9.55 26.12 -9.63
N ARG A 135 8.75 25.61 -10.57
CA ARG A 135 9.22 24.97 -11.81
C ARG A 135 9.32 25.93 -12.98
#